data_AF-A0A7S1L950-F1
#
_entry.id   AF-A0A7S1L950-F1
#
_cell.length_a   1.000
_cell.length_b   1.000
_cell.length_c   1.000
_cell.angle_alpha   90.00
_cell.angle_beta   90.00
_cell.angle_gamma   90.00
#
_symmetry.space_group_name_H-M   'P 1'
#
loop_
_entity.id
_entity.type
_entity.pdbx_description
1 polymer ?
#
loop_
_entity_poly.entity_id
_entity_poly.type
_entity_poly.pdbx_seq_one_letter_code
_entity_poly.pdbx_strand_id
1 'polypeptide(L)'
;ARGGQGSSSKTLQPLFPAGSKVEDERYHDSLQYHFFFPGIFVAGRVFHTKTLQQHSAWMYEASTGKMTELFAPSYEAMQQKVGEQAMSLESDHLRILDGPGKGEFTAKASGVNVSFEQVSDFTWLPAGQSEDLVIHRPDLLCKLSYGGQVLEGTGYSKRYYGLYPRFWGYRFFHGSVAAADGRPSFLWTADAAFGDNKYNYFKLLTPSGALEAAESKDTWQQDNYAGGFINGVRHEVHVRPLCTWETVIGGPGQTMESKMQNRYCELELLVNGKAQRGFAYNERCYGTLG
;
A
#
# COMPACT_ATOMS: atom_id res chain seq x y z
N ALA A 1 10.12 -14.51 8.35
CA ALA A 1 9.66 -14.91 7.00
C ALA A 1 10.86 -15.10 6.08
N ARG A 2 10.96 -16.22 5.34
CA ARG A 2 12.03 -16.40 4.33
C ARG A 2 11.86 -15.30 3.27
N GLY A 3 12.94 -14.61 2.91
CA GLY A 3 12.91 -13.44 2.04
C GLY A 3 12.28 -13.75 0.68
N GLY A 4 11.41 -12.85 0.20
CA GLY A 4 10.87 -12.92 -1.15
C GLY A 4 12.00 -12.81 -2.17
N GLN A 5 11.98 -13.64 -3.21
CA GLN A 5 12.89 -13.50 -4.34
C GLN A 5 12.42 -12.30 -5.17
N GLY A 6 13.26 -11.29 -5.34
CA GLY A 6 13.02 -10.26 -6.33
C GLY A 6 13.06 -10.88 -7.72
N SER A 7 11.97 -10.75 -8.47
CA SER A 7 11.92 -11.17 -9.88
C SER A 7 12.12 -9.95 -10.76
N SER A 8 12.88 -10.09 -11.85
CA SER A 8 12.86 -9.12 -12.95
C SER A 8 11.67 -9.35 -13.89
N SER A 9 10.89 -10.42 -13.69
CA SER A 9 9.65 -10.64 -14.44
C SER A 9 8.57 -9.73 -13.89
N LYS A 10 8.04 -8.83 -14.72
CA LYS A 10 6.89 -7.98 -14.40
C LYS A 10 5.69 -8.85 -14.01
N THR A 11 5.49 -9.08 -12.71
CA THR A 11 4.37 -9.88 -12.19
C THR A 11 3.04 -9.23 -12.56
N LEU A 12 2.16 -10.01 -13.17
CA LEU A 12 0.80 -9.60 -13.47
C LEU A 12 0.00 -9.48 -12.17
N GLN A 13 -0.67 -8.34 -11.97
CA GLN A 13 -1.61 -8.21 -10.87
C GLN A 13 -2.77 -9.19 -11.10
N PRO A 14 -3.09 -10.09 -10.16
CA PRO A 14 -4.19 -11.04 -10.34
C PRO A 14 -5.52 -10.33 -10.60
N LEU A 15 -6.51 -11.04 -11.15
CA LEU A 15 -7.88 -10.51 -11.25
C LEU A 15 -8.45 -10.21 -9.85
N PHE A 16 -9.48 -9.36 -9.79
CA PHE A 16 -10.11 -8.97 -8.53
C PHE A 16 -11.56 -9.49 -8.45
N PRO A 17 -11.96 -10.11 -7.32
CA PRO A 17 -11.12 -10.55 -6.19
C PRO A 17 -10.13 -11.68 -6.58
N ALA A 18 -9.01 -11.80 -5.84
CA ALA A 18 -7.93 -12.75 -6.15
C ALA A 18 -7.95 -14.03 -5.31
N GLY A 19 -7.62 -15.16 -5.93
CA GLY A 19 -7.54 -16.45 -5.27
C GLY A 19 -8.82 -17.26 -5.39
N SER A 20 -8.81 -18.48 -4.87
CA SER A 20 -9.86 -19.48 -5.10
C SER A 20 -10.93 -19.54 -4.02
N LYS A 21 -10.72 -18.83 -2.89
CA LYS A 21 -11.56 -18.93 -1.69
C LYS A 21 -12.46 -17.72 -1.47
N VAL A 22 -12.83 -17.03 -2.54
CA VAL A 22 -13.59 -15.77 -2.51
C VAL A 22 -14.94 -15.89 -1.80
N GLU A 23 -15.49 -17.11 -1.72
CA GLU A 23 -16.78 -17.41 -1.06
C GLU A 23 -16.67 -17.74 0.44
N ASP A 24 -15.46 -17.82 1.02
CA ASP A 24 -15.25 -18.08 2.46
C ASP A 24 -15.54 -16.82 3.28
N GLU A 25 -16.22 -16.96 4.43
CA GLU A 25 -16.53 -15.84 5.34
C GLU A 25 -15.29 -15.15 5.93
N ARG A 26 -14.11 -15.77 5.84
CA ARG A 26 -12.83 -15.19 6.29
C ARG A 26 -12.05 -14.56 5.15
N TYR A 27 -12.59 -14.62 3.93
CA TYR A 27 -11.89 -14.15 2.77
C TYR A 27 -11.79 -12.62 2.77
N HIS A 28 -10.59 -12.15 2.47
CA HIS A 28 -10.28 -10.74 2.39
C HIS A 28 -9.29 -10.50 1.25
N ASP A 29 -9.47 -9.40 0.51
CA ASP A 29 -8.60 -8.89 -0.55
C ASP A 29 -8.49 -7.38 -0.42
N SER A 30 -7.28 -6.88 -0.18
CA SER A 30 -7.00 -5.45 -0.11
C SER A 30 -5.94 -5.08 -1.13
N LEU A 31 -6.35 -4.21 -2.05
CA LEU A 31 -5.54 -3.60 -3.08
C LEU A 31 -5.32 -2.11 -2.74
N GLN A 32 -4.07 -1.66 -2.84
CA GLN A 32 -3.66 -0.31 -2.42
C GLN A 32 -2.66 0.29 -3.39
N TYR A 33 -2.76 1.60 -3.59
CA TYR A 33 -1.84 2.41 -4.38
C TYR A 33 -1.50 3.70 -3.63
N HIS A 34 -0.21 4.06 -3.61
CA HIS A 34 0.29 5.30 -3.02
C HIS A 34 1.24 5.95 -4.02
N PHE A 35 0.96 7.19 -4.43
CA PHE A 35 1.70 7.90 -5.46
C PHE A 35 2.24 9.23 -4.92
N PHE A 36 3.54 9.45 -5.12
CA PHE A 36 4.30 10.57 -4.60
C PHE A 36 4.80 11.42 -5.77
N PHE A 37 4.32 12.65 -5.87
CA PHE A 37 4.73 13.64 -6.86
C PHE A 37 5.26 14.89 -6.16
N PRO A 38 6.02 15.75 -6.85
CA PRO A 38 6.39 17.06 -6.33
C PRO A 38 5.15 17.84 -5.87
N GLY A 39 5.00 18.00 -4.56
CA GLY A 39 3.91 18.76 -3.95
C GLY A 39 2.53 18.10 -3.96
N ILE A 40 2.37 16.90 -4.53
CA ILE A 40 1.08 16.19 -4.55
C ILE A 40 1.28 14.74 -4.13
N PHE A 41 0.40 14.27 -3.24
CA PHE A 41 0.29 12.85 -2.88
C PHE A 41 -1.11 12.34 -3.25
N VAL A 42 -1.20 11.13 -3.80
CA VAL A 42 -2.47 10.47 -4.11
C VAL A 42 -2.45 9.06 -3.53
N ALA A 43 -3.50 8.67 -2.82
CA ALA A 43 -3.70 7.31 -2.35
C ALA A 43 -5.05 6.76 -2.76
N GLY A 44 -5.08 5.47 -3.07
CA GLY A 44 -6.29 4.74 -3.44
C GLY A 44 -6.31 3.35 -2.84
N ARG A 45 -7.51 2.85 -2.55
CA ARG A 45 -7.73 1.51 -2.01
C ARG A 45 -8.99 0.89 -2.58
N VAL A 46 -8.92 -0.43 -2.79
CA VAL A 46 -10.08 -1.31 -2.90
C VAL A 46 -9.96 -2.36 -1.80
N PHE A 47 -11.02 -2.52 -1.04
CA PHE A 47 -11.16 -3.45 0.06
C PHE A 47 -12.31 -4.39 -0.26
N HIS A 48 -12.11 -5.69 -0.14
CA HIS A 48 -13.14 -6.66 -0.44
C HIS A 48 -13.09 -7.82 0.56
N THR A 49 -14.26 -8.17 1.03
CA THR A 49 -14.57 -9.36 1.83
C THR A 49 -15.79 -10.00 1.19
N LYS A 50 -16.22 -11.13 1.73
CA LYS A 50 -17.46 -11.76 1.27
C LYS A 50 -18.67 -10.85 1.39
N THR A 51 -18.78 -10.09 2.48
CA THR A 51 -19.98 -9.30 2.79
C THR A 51 -19.87 -7.83 2.38
N LEU A 52 -18.68 -7.36 2.01
CA LEU A 52 -18.42 -5.95 1.79
C LEU A 52 -17.37 -5.72 0.70
N GLN A 53 -17.66 -4.79 -0.20
CA GLN A 53 -16.64 -4.14 -1.01
C GLN A 53 -16.67 -2.65 -0.75
N GLN A 54 -15.50 -2.04 -0.56
CA GLN A 54 -15.34 -0.62 -0.36
C GLN A 54 -14.18 -0.12 -1.21
N HIS A 55 -14.31 1.07 -1.79
CA HIS A 55 -13.21 1.75 -2.43
C HIS A 55 -13.19 3.23 -2.07
N SER A 56 -11.98 3.78 -1.98
CA SER A 56 -11.75 5.17 -1.59
C SER A 56 -10.48 5.68 -2.23
N ALA A 57 -10.45 6.97 -2.52
CA ALA A 57 -9.24 7.67 -2.92
C ALA A 57 -9.22 9.08 -2.33
N TRP A 58 -8.03 9.52 -1.96
CA TRP A 58 -7.79 10.86 -1.42
C TRP A 58 -6.45 11.39 -1.93
N MET A 59 -6.30 12.70 -1.88
CA MET A 59 -5.08 13.40 -2.25
C MET A 59 -4.67 14.41 -1.19
N TYR A 60 -3.41 14.79 -1.21
CA TYR A 60 -2.88 15.91 -0.45
C TYR A 60 -2.09 16.84 -1.36
N GLU A 61 -2.35 18.14 -1.25
CA GLU A 61 -1.66 19.20 -1.99
C GLU A 61 -0.81 20.04 -1.03
N ALA A 62 0.51 20.00 -1.17
CA ALA A 62 1.44 20.66 -0.26
C ALA A 62 1.38 22.19 -0.35
N SER A 63 1.02 22.74 -1.51
CA SER A 63 0.88 24.20 -1.71
C SER A 63 -0.24 24.81 -0.85
N THR A 64 -1.29 24.04 -0.57
CA THR A 64 -2.43 24.46 0.23
C THR A 64 -2.47 23.81 1.62
N GLY A 65 -1.68 22.75 1.83
CA GLY A 65 -1.74 21.92 3.02
C GLY A 65 -3.04 21.13 3.15
N LYS A 66 -3.80 20.98 2.05
CA LYS A 66 -5.15 20.42 2.08
C LYS A 66 -5.16 18.94 1.74
N MET A 67 -5.84 18.16 2.56
CA MET A 67 -6.30 16.81 2.21
C MET A 67 -7.68 16.90 1.56
N THR A 68 -7.87 16.20 0.44
CA THR A 68 -9.13 16.17 -0.31
C THR A 68 -9.49 14.72 -0.63
N GLU A 69 -10.67 14.28 -0.22
CA GLU A 69 -11.25 13.06 -0.76
C GLU A 69 -11.56 13.27 -2.24
N LEU A 70 -11.06 12.40 -3.11
CA LEU A 70 -11.31 12.50 -4.56
C LEU A 70 -12.76 12.14 -4.90
N PHE A 71 -13.39 11.37 -4.02
CA PHE A 71 -14.81 11.05 -3.94
C PHE A 71 -15.09 10.50 -2.54
N ALA A 72 -16.34 10.60 -2.07
CA ALA A 72 -16.74 10.01 -0.81
C ALA A 72 -16.53 8.48 -0.86
N PRO A 73 -16.02 7.82 0.20
CA PRO A 73 -15.84 6.37 0.22
C PRO A 73 -17.10 5.63 -0.24
N SER A 74 -16.95 4.79 -1.27
CA SER A 74 -18.06 4.08 -1.89
C SER A 74 -18.05 2.61 -1.50
N TYR A 75 -19.25 2.07 -1.27
CA TYR A 75 -19.50 0.66 -0.98
C TYR A 75 -20.15 -0.07 -2.17
N GLU A 76 -20.22 0.60 -3.32
CA GLU A 76 -20.64 -0.04 -4.56
C GLU A 76 -19.52 -0.94 -5.07
N ALA A 77 -19.89 -2.16 -5.49
CA ALA A 77 -18.93 -3.10 -6.04
C ALA A 77 -18.37 -2.59 -7.38
N MET A 78 -17.06 -2.44 -7.45
CA MET A 78 -16.32 -2.26 -8.69
C MET A 78 -16.47 -3.50 -9.56
N GLN A 79 -16.69 -3.29 -10.84
CA GLN A 79 -16.84 -4.36 -11.83
C GLN A 79 -15.47 -4.72 -12.40
N GLN A 80 -15.07 -5.98 -12.27
CA GLN A 80 -13.96 -6.53 -13.04
C GLN A 80 -14.45 -6.82 -14.46
N LYS A 81 -13.78 -6.27 -15.47
CA LYS A 81 -14.13 -6.53 -16.87
C LYS A 81 -13.89 -8.00 -17.22
N VAL A 82 -14.92 -8.65 -17.75
CA VAL A 82 -14.92 -10.07 -18.12
C VAL A 82 -14.03 -10.33 -19.34
N GLY A 83 -13.29 -11.44 -19.31
CA GLY A 83 -12.45 -11.89 -20.43
C GLY A 83 -11.07 -11.23 -20.53
N GLU A 84 -10.76 -10.27 -19.64
CA GLU A 84 -9.44 -9.67 -19.54
C GLU A 84 -8.48 -10.60 -18.79
N GLN A 85 -7.23 -10.69 -19.26
CA GLN A 85 -6.16 -11.34 -18.48
C GLN A 85 -5.57 -10.39 -17.42
N ALA A 86 -5.72 -9.08 -17.62
CA ALA A 86 -5.25 -8.05 -16.70
C ALA A 86 -6.38 -7.60 -15.75
N MET A 87 -5.99 -7.09 -14.58
CA MET A 87 -6.93 -6.48 -13.66
C MET A 87 -7.49 -5.19 -14.27
N SER A 88 -8.81 -5.09 -14.30
CA SER A 88 -9.53 -3.98 -14.91
C SER A 88 -10.80 -3.74 -14.11
N LEU A 89 -10.68 -2.89 -13.08
CA LEU A 89 -11.76 -2.57 -12.16
C LEU A 89 -12.38 -1.22 -12.50
N GLU A 90 -13.70 -1.14 -12.47
CA GLU A 90 -14.41 0.10 -12.77
C GLU A 90 -15.67 0.29 -11.91
N SER A 91 -15.85 1.50 -11.40
CA SER A 91 -17.09 2.03 -10.80
C SER A 91 -17.36 3.43 -11.36
N ASP A 92 -18.42 4.10 -10.91
CA ASP A 92 -18.70 5.49 -11.28
C ASP A 92 -17.64 6.49 -10.78
N HIS A 93 -16.87 6.10 -9.76
CA HIS A 93 -15.89 6.97 -9.12
C HIS A 93 -14.45 6.66 -9.51
N LEU A 94 -14.12 5.37 -9.66
CA LEU A 94 -12.74 4.90 -9.75
C LEU A 94 -12.59 3.90 -10.91
N ARG A 95 -11.49 4.01 -11.64
CA ARG A 95 -11.05 3.02 -12.62
C ARG A 95 -9.60 2.64 -12.35
N ILE A 96 -9.32 1.34 -12.31
CA ILE A 96 -7.98 0.80 -12.15
C ILE A 96 -7.73 -0.18 -13.30
N LEU A 97 -6.70 0.09 -14.09
CA LEU A 97 -6.13 -0.86 -15.03
C LEU A 97 -4.76 -1.28 -14.51
N ASP A 98 -4.50 -2.57 -14.43
CA ASP A 98 -3.22 -3.08 -13.97
C ASP A 98 -2.83 -4.32 -14.77
N GLY A 99 -2.10 -4.06 -15.86
CA GLY A 99 -1.60 -5.08 -16.77
C GLY A 99 -0.16 -5.48 -16.44
N PRO A 100 0.47 -6.26 -17.33
CA PRO A 100 1.87 -6.68 -17.17
C PRO A 100 2.83 -5.48 -17.06
N GLY A 101 3.17 -5.13 -15.82
CA GLY A 101 4.10 -4.07 -15.43
C GLY A 101 3.75 -2.65 -15.84
N LYS A 102 2.51 -2.38 -16.24
CA LYS A 102 2.01 -1.01 -16.44
C LYS A 102 0.52 -0.92 -16.12
N GLY A 103 0.07 0.26 -15.72
CA GLY A 103 -1.33 0.47 -15.38
C GLY A 103 -1.73 1.93 -15.29
N GLU A 104 -3.01 2.12 -14.96
CA GLU A 104 -3.65 3.41 -14.79
C GLU A 104 -4.55 3.39 -13.55
N PHE A 105 -4.53 4.48 -12.80
CA PHE A 105 -5.42 4.76 -11.69
C PHE A 105 -6.14 6.08 -11.99
N THR A 106 -7.47 6.04 -12.13
CA THR A 106 -8.26 7.22 -12.50
C THR A 106 -9.40 7.45 -11.51
N ALA A 107 -9.35 8.57 -10.78
CA ALA A 107 -10.46 9.04 -9.96
C ALA A 107 -11.32 10.02 -10.79
N LYS A 108 -12.40 9.49 -11.38
CA LYS A 108 -13.13 10.06 -12.52
C LYS A 108 -13.60 11.50 -12.30
N ALA A 109 -14.33 11.76 -11.21
CA ALA A 109 -14.92 13.08 -10.95
C ALA A 109 -13.87 14.16 -10.64
N SER A 110 -12.73 13.77 -10.07
CA SER A 110 -11.66 14.70 -9.68
C SER A 110 -10.73 15.09 -10.84
N GLY A 111 -10.76 14.35 -11.94
CA GLY A 111 -9.81 14.51 -13.05
C GLY A 111 -8.38 14.05 -12.73
N VAL A 112 -8.15 13.37 -11.59
CA VAL A 112 -6.87 12.74 -11.26
C VAL A 112 -6.69 11.47 -12.07
N ASN A 113 -5.64 11.43 -12.90
CA ASN A 113 -5.22 10.23 -13.62
C ASN A 113 -3.73 9.99 -13.37
N VAL A 114 -3.39 8.81 -12.85
CA VAL A 114 -2.02 8.36 -12.68
C VAL A 114 -1.76 7.17 -13.59
N SER A 115 -0.84 7.32 -14.53
CA SER A 115 -0.24 6.18 -15.22
C SER A 115 0.99 5.72 -14.44
N PHE A 116 1.26 4.41 -14.43
CA PHE A 116 2.42 3.86 -13.74
C PHE A 116 3.06 2.70 -14.50
N GLU A 117 4.37 2.55 -14.32
CA GLU A 117 5.17 1.41 -14.78
C GLU A 117 5.90 0.77 -13.58
N GLN A 118 5.84 -0.55 -13.50
CA GLN A 118 6.52 -1.33 -12.47
C GLN A 118 8.00 -1.50 -12.78
N VAL A 119 8.85 -1.13 -11.83
CA VAL A 119 10.29 -1.37 -11.88
C VAL A 119 10.66 -2.64 -11.10
N SER A 120 10.07 -2.82 -9.92
CA SER A 120 10.34 -3.97 -9.06
C SER A 120 9.06 -4.50 -8.41
N ASP A 121 9.05 -5.80 -8.14
CA ASP A 121 8.04 -6.46 -7.33
C ASP A 121 8.62 -7.57 -6.46
N PHE A 122 7.93 -7.79 -5.36
CA PHE A 122 8.28 -8.80 -4.37
C PHE A 122 7.02 -9.49 -3.91
N THR A 123 7.03 -10.83 -3.98
CA THR A 123 5.90 -11.66 -3.57
C THR A 123 6.34 -12.66 -2.52
N TRP A 124 5.45 -12.94 -1.56
CA TRP A 124 5.64 -14.01 -0.58
C TRP A 124 4.31 -14.40 0.06
N LEU A 125 4.29 -15.59 0.68
CA LEU A 125 3.16 -16.08 1.46
C LEU A 125 3.17 -15.46 2.87
N PRO A 126 2.05 -14.93 3.40
CA PRO A 126 1.91 -14.59 4.80
C PRO A 126 2.21 -15.77 5.73
N ALA A 127 2.63 -15.45 6.96
CA ALA A 127 2.80 -16.47 7.98
C ALA A 127 1.45 -17.16 8.27
N GLY A 128 1.42 -18.49 8.22
CA GLY A 128 0.21 -19.28 8.46
C GLY A 128 -0.68 -19.49 7.24
N GLN A 129 -0.28 -19.03 6.05
CA GLN A 129 -1.00 -19.25 4.79
C GLN A 129 -0.19 -20.11 3.81
N SER A 130 -0.88 -20.92 3.00
CA SER A 130 -0.27 -21.91 2.10
C SER A 130 -0.41 -21.59 0.61
N GLU A 131 -1.37 -20.74 0.22
CA GLU A 131 -1.73 -20.47 -1.18
C GLU A 131 -1.86 -18.96 -1.49
N ASP A 132 -1.98 -18.16 -0.44
CA ASP A 132 -2.38 -16.77 -0.49
C ASP A 132 -1.15 -15.85 -0.54
N LEU A 133 -1.16 -14.85 -1.43
CA LEU A 133 0.01 -14.03 -1.72
C LEU A 133 -0.11 -12.61 -1.17
N VAL A 134 1.02 -12.10 -0.70
CA VAL A 134 1.25 -10.65 -0.61
C VAL A 134 2.11 -10.25 -1.80
N ILE A 135 1.71 -9.18 -2.46
CA ILE A 135 2.43 -8.55 -3.57
C ILE A 135 2.78 -7.13 -3.13
N HIS A 136 4.07 -6.80 -3.17
CA HIS A 136 4.59 -5.46 -2.96
C HIS A 136 5.27 -4.99 -4.24
N ARG A 137 4.92 -3.81 -4.73
CA ARG A 137 5.55 -3.14 -5.87
C ARG A 137 6.06 -1.78 -5.41
N PRO A 138 7.26 -1.72 -4.81
CA PRO A 138 7.70 -0.54 -4.08
C PRO A 138 8.29 0.56 -4.95
N ASP A 139 8.66 0.24 -6.19
CA ASP A 139 9.23 1.19 -7.15
C ASP A 139 8.36 1.20 -8.41
N LEU A 140 7.37 2.12 -8.43
CA LEU A 140 6.60 2.44 -9.62
C LEU A 140 7.06 3.78 -10.19
N LEU A 141 7.35 3.85 -11.48
CA LEU A 141 7.51 5.12 -12.20
C LEU A 141 6.14 5.65 -12.54
N CYS A 142 5.79 6.86 -12.08
CA CYS A 142 4.44 7.37 -12.17
C CYS A 142 4.37 8.70 -12.93
N LYS A 143 3.28 8.92 -13.67
CA LYS A 143 2.91 10.22 -14.23
C LYS A 143 1.49 10.59 -13.84
N LEU A 144 1.33 11.68 -13.10
CA LEU A 144 0.05 12.28 -12.75
C LEU A 144 -0.35 13.30 -13.79
N SER A 145 -1.55 13.18 -14.34
CA SER A 145 -2.26 14.26 -15.04
C SER A 145 -3.34 14.83 -14.11
N TYR A 146 -3.22 16.11 -13.76
CA TYR A 146 -4.15 16.79 -12.87
C TYR A 146 -4.09 18.32 -13.08
N GLY A 147 -5.24 19.00 -13.13
CA GLY A 147 -5.28 20.46 -13.29
C GLY A 147 -4.58 21.00 -14.54
N GLY A 148 -4.54 20.21 -15.62
CA GLY A 148 -3.82 20.56 -16.87
C GLY A 148 -2.30 20.40 -16.79
N GLN A 149 -1.76 19.92 -15.67
CA GLN A 149 -0.34 19.64 -15.48
C GLN A 149 -0.05 18.15 -15.59
N VAL A 150 1.19 17.83 -15.98
CA VAL A 150 1.74 16.48 -15.91
C VAL A 150 2.94 16.49 -14.96
N LEU A 151 2.87 15.69 -13.89
CA LEU A 151 3.93 15.56 -12.90
C LEU A 151 4.51 14.14 -12.94
N GLU A 152 5.82 14.03 -12.90
CA GLU A 152 6.50 12.74 -12.74
C GLU A 152 6.80 12.48 -11.27
N GLY A 153 6.74 11.21 -10.88
CA GLY A 153 6.90 10.82 -9.48
C GLY A 153 7.16 9.33 -9.32
N THR A 154 7.15 8.91 -8.06
CA THR A 154 7.31 7.50 -7.68
C THR A 154 6.03 6.99 -7.05
N GLY A 155 5.77 5.70 -7.15
CA GLY A 155 4.61 5.09 -6.53
C GLY A 155 4.91 3.75 -5.91
N TYR A 156 3.91 3.27 -5.22
CA TYR A 156 3.90 2.00 -4.55
C TYR A 156 2.54 1.35 -4.71
N SER A 157 2.53 0.03 -4.89
CA SER A 157 1.30 -0.75 -4.78
C SER A 157 1.49 -1.95 -3.87
N LYS A 158 0.43 -2.29 -3.13
CA LYS A 158 0.34 -3.47 -2.30
C LYS A 158 -0.95 -4.20 -2.59
N ARG A 159 -0.86 -5.53 -2.64
CA ARG A 159 -2.03 -6.38 -2.53
C ARG A 159 -1.77 -7.50 -1.55
N TYR A 160 -2.76 -7.81 -0.73
CA TYR A 160 -2.79 -9.06 0.01
C TYR A 160 -4.21 -9.58 -0.05
N TYR A 161 -4.33 -10.88 -0.28
CA TYR A 161 -5.61 -11.57 -0.30
C TYR A 161 -5.46 -12.92 0.38
N GLY A 162 -6.56 -13.50 0.83
CA GLY A 162 -6.55 -14.81 1.48
C GLY A 162 -7.53 -14.92 2.63
N LEU A 163 -7.34 -15.96 3.45
CA LEU A 163 -8.16 -16.17 4.64
C LEU A 163 -7.54 -15.50 5.87
N TYR A 164 -8.30 -14.62 6.51
CA TYR A 164 -7.86 -13.88 7.69
C TYR A 164 -8.84 -14.07 8.86
N PRO A 165 -8.36 -14.15 10.12
CA PRO A 165 -9.23 -14.17 11.28
C PRO A 165 -10.08 -12.91 11.39
N ARG A 166 -11.26 -13.04 12.00
CA ARG A 166 -12.21 -11.94 12.19
C ARG A 166 -11.57 -10.72 12.85
N PHE A 167 -10.81 -10.89 13.92
CA PHE A 167 -10.16 -9.79 14.62
C PHE A 167 -8.78 -9.55 14.06
N TRP A 168 -8.50 -8.30 13.74
CA TRP A 168 -7.25 -7.94 13.11
C TRP A 168 -6.84 -6.52 13.46
N GLY A 169 -5.54 -6.27 13.35
CA GLY A 169 -5.00 -4.94 13.45
C GLY A 169 -3.61 -4.88 12.86
N TYR A 170 -3.29 -3.76 12.22
CA TYR A 170 -1.95 -3.54 11.72
C TYR A 170 -1.58 -2.07 11.67
N ARG A 171 -0.27 -1.86 11.62
CA ARG A 171 0.40 -0.64 11.22
C ARG A 171 1.25 -0.95 10.02
N PHE A 172 1.26 -0.04 9.06
CA PHE A 172 2.02 -0.20 7.83
C PHE A 172 2.65 1.12 7.44
N PHE A 173 3.97 1.15 7.28
CA PHE A 173 4.68 2.28 6.69
C PHE A 173 5.20 1.88 5.32
N HIS A 174 5.11 2.81 4.39
CA HIS A 174 5.83 2.77 3.13
C HIS A 174 6.38 4.16 2.86
N GLY A 175 7.62 4.29 2.42
CA GLY A 175 8.15 5.57 1.98
C GLY A 175 9.33 5.44 1.06
N SER A 176 9.68 6.57 0.46
CA SER A 176 10.88 6.74 -0.35
C SER A 176 11.78 7.80 0.30
N VAL A 177 13.09 7.57 0.24
CA VAL A 177 14.11 8.54 0.62
C VAL A 177 15.05 8.80 -0.53
N ALA A 178 15.50 10.04 -0.66
CA ALA A 178 16.54 10.38 -1.60
C ALA A 178 17.85 9.69 -1.18
N ALA A 179 18.49 8.96 -2.11
CA ALA A 179 19.85 8.49 -1.92
C ALA A 179 20.85 9.48 -2.52
N ALA A 180 22.11 9.40 -2.06
CA ALA A 180 23.18 10.30 -2.47
C ALA A 180 23.54 10.19 -3.95
N ASP A 181 23.24 9.07 -4.60
CA ASP A 181 23.52 8.79 -6.02
C ASP A 181 22.35 9.18 -6.96
N GLY A 182 21.27 9.75 -6.41
CA GLY A 182 20.12 10.23 -7.15
C GLY A 182 19.00 9.22 -7.37
N ARG A 183 19.20 7.92 -7.10
CA ARG A 183 18.11 6.92 -7.18
C ARG A 183 17.53 6.67 -5.78
N PRO A 184 16.21 6.76 -5.58
CA PRO A 184 15.65 6.63 -4.24
C PRO A 184 15.85 5.23 -3.65
N SER A 185 15.92 5.17 -2.32
CA SER A 185 15.68 3.93 -1.59
C SER A 185 14.21 3.88 -1.19
N PHE A 186 13.63 2.68 -1.20
CA PHE A 186 12.25 2.46 -0.80
C PHE A 186 12.23 1.59 0.44
N LEU A 187 11.41 1.95 1.41
CA LEU A 187 11.25 1.16 2.62
C LEU A 187 9.78 0.84 2.84
N TRP A 188 9.55 -0.33 3.42
CA TRP A 188 8.24 -0.66 3.95
C TRP A 188 8.36 -1.58 5.15
N THR A 189 7.47 -1.38 6.11
CA THR A 189 7.43 -2.15 7.33
C THR A 189 5.99 -2.32 7.77
N ALA A 190 5.72 -3.48 8.36
CA ALA A 190 4.44 -3.75 8.98
C ALA A 190 4.64 -4.32 10.37
N ASP A 191 3.70 -3.98 11.22
CA ASP A 191 3.40 -4.65 12.47
C ASP A 191 1.92 -5.00 12.41
N ALA A 192 1.61 -6.28 12.20
CA ALA A 192 0.26 -6.78 12.12
C ALA A 192 0.02 -7.92 13.11
N ALA A 193 -1.22 -8.02 13.56
CA ALA A 193 -1.79 -9.15 14.26
C ALA A 193 -3.08 -9.57 13.53
N PHE A 194 -3.12 -10.83 13.14
CA PHE A 194 -4.29 -11.45 12.52
C PHE A 194 -4.74 -12.59 13.44
N GLY A 195 -5.79 -12.35 14.24
CA GLY A 195 -6.04 -13.15 15.45
C GLY A 195 -4.80 -13.13 16.35
N ASP A 196 -4.35 -14.31 16.77
CA ASP A 196 -3.15 -14.47 17.61
C ASP A 196 -1.83 -14.55 16.81
N ASN A 197 -1.91 -14.53 15.48
CA ASN A 197 -0.73 -14.64 14.64
C ASN A 197 -0.06 -13.28 14.44
N LYS A 198 1.15 -13.15 14.99
CA LYS A 198 2.02 -11.99 14.75
C LYS A 198 2.62 -12.04 13.35
N TYR A 199 2.56 -10.93 12.65
CA TYR A 199 3.16 -10.76 11.33
C TYR A 199 3.84 -9.39 11.23
N ASN A 200 5.16 -9.37 11.39
CA ASN A 200 5.97 -8.17 11.31
C ASN A 200 7.20 -8.34 10.42
N TYR A 201 7.59 -7.23 9.77
CA TYR A 201 8.75 -7.17 8.91
C TYR A 201 9.25 -5.74 8.74
N PHE A 202 10.53 -5.59 8.42
CA PHE A 202 11.16 -4.35 7.98
C PHE A 202 11.96 -4.64 6.71
N LYS A 203 11.69 -3.89 5.63
CA LYS A 203 12.26 -4.08 4.31
C LYS A 203 12.83 -2.77 3.78
N LEU A 204 13.98 -2.85 3.14
CA LEU A 204 14.66 -1.74 2.49
C LEU A 204 15.13 -2.18 1.10
N LEU A 205 14.56 -1.58 0.06
CA LEU A 205 15.06 -1.67 -1.31
C LEU A 205 16.08 -0.56 -1.51
N THR A 206 17.34 -0.94 -1.69
CA THR A 206 18.44 0.01 -1.88
C THR A 206 18.51 0.51 -3.34
N PRO A 207 19.28 1.58 -3.63
CA PRO A 207 19.40 2.13 -4.98
C PRO A 207 19.98 1.13 -6.00
N SER A 208 20.75 0.14 -5.53
CA SER A 208 21.29 -0.93 -6.37
C SER A 208 20.22 -1.95 -6.81
N GLY A 209 19.01 -1.86 -6.27
CA GLY A 209 17.94 -2.83 -6.47
C GLY A 209 18.00 -4.03 -5.53
N ALA A 210 18.93 -4.04 -4.57
CA ALA A 210 19.00 -5.10 -3.57
C ALA A 210 17.90 -4.91 -2.51
N LEU A 211 17.11 -5.97 -2.28
CA LEU A 211 16.15 -6.02 -1.18
C LEU A 211 16.83 -6.54 0.08
N GLU A 212 16.97 -5.65 1.05
CA GLU A 212 17.44 -5.95 2.39
C GLU A 212 16.25 -6.09 3.36
N ALA A 213 16.43 -6.95 4.37
CA ALA A 213 15.37 -7.25 5.31
C ALA A 213 15.91 -7.54 6.71
N ALA A 214 15.20 -7.06 7.73
CA ALA A 214 15.42 -7.49 9.09
C ALA A 214 14.76 -8.85 9.34
N GLU A 215 15.27 -9.60 10.32
CA GLU A 215 14.50 -10.70 10.88
C GLU A 215 13.25 -10.17 11.61
N SER A 216 12.17 -10.96 11.60
CA SER A 216 10.91 -10.57 12.24
C SER A 216 11.09 -10.29 13.74
N LYS A 217 11.95 -11.04 14.44
CA LYS A 217 12.22 -10.83 15.87
C LYS A 217 12.96 -9.51 16.16
N ASP A 218 13.67 -8.99 15.16
CA ASP A 218 14.50 -7.79 15.25
C ASP A 218 13.80 -6.57 14.65
N THR A 219 12.47 -6.62 14.50
CA THR A 219 11.64 -5.55 13.96
C THR A 219 10.69 -5.00 15.02
N TRP A 220 10.54 -3.68 15.08
CA TRP A 220 9.60 -3.02 15.99
C TRP A 220 8.91 -1.82 15.32
N GLN A 221 7.72 -1.48 15.80
CA GLN A 221 6.93 -0.36 15.28
C GLN A 221 6.07 0.29 16.36
N GLN A 222 5.92 1.61 16.26
CA GLN A 222 5.04 2.47 17.06
C GLN A 222 4.25 3.40 16.11
N ASP A 223 3.59 4.43 16.65
CA ASP A 223 2.69 5.28 15.85
C ASP A 223 3.42 6.11 14.78
N ASN A 224 4.54 6.72 15.16
CA ASN A 224 5.34 7.61 14.30
C ASN A 224 6.81 7.16 14.17
N TYR A 225 7.09 5.91 14.53
CA TYR A 225 8.44 5.37 14.60
C TYR A 225 8.42 3.88 14.26
N ALA A 226 9.42 3.40 13.53
CA ALA A 226 9.65 1.99 13.26
C ALA A 226 11.14 1.70 13.13
N GLY A 227 11.53 0.44 13.22
CA GLY A 227 12.92 0.08 12.96
C GLY A 227 13.16 -1.42 12.85
N GLY A 228 14.39 -1.74 12.46
CA GLY A 228 14.88 -3.10 12.46
C GLY A 228 16.40 -3.18 12.40
N PHE A 229 16.94 -4.36 12.69
CA PHE A 229 18.35 -4.67 12.45
C PHE A 229 18.52 -5.45 11.15
N ILE A 230 19.28 -4.88 10.21
CA ILE A 230 19.67 -5.53 8.96
C ILE A 230 21.18 -5.74 9.01
N ASN A 231 21.62 -7.01 8.96
CA ASN A 231 23.05 -7.35 9.01
C ASN A 231 23.80 -6.69 10.20
N GLY A 232 23.15 -6.63 11.36
CA GLY A 232 23.69 -5.99 12.57
C GLY A 232 23.65 -4.45 12.57
N VAL A 233 23.17 -3.82 11.49
CA VAL A 233 23.01 -2.37 11.37
C VAL A 233 21.60 -1.96 11.76
N ARG A 234 21.50 -1.00 12.69
CA ARG A 234 20.22 -0.42 13.11
C ARG A 234 19.69 0.52 12.03
N HIS A 235 18.46 0.27 11.62
CA HIS A 235 17.69 1.14 10.75
C HIS A 235 16.49 1.67 11.53
N GLU A 236 16.30 2.99 11.52
CA GLU A 236 15.22 3.65 12.24
C GLU A 236 14.47 4.59 11.31
N VAL A 237 13.15 4.53 11.36
CA VAL A 237 12.26 5.35 10.55
C VAL A 237 11.45 6.22 11.49
N HIS A 238 11.52 7.53 11.31
CA HIS A 238 10.68 8.51 11.97
C HIS A 238 9.76 9.14 10.93
N VAL A 239 8.48 9.28 11.26
CA VAL A 239 7.51 9.94 10.38
C VAL A 239 6.80 11.06 11.09
N ARG A 240 6.59 12.16 10.37
CA ARG A 240 5.85 13.33 10.85
C ARG A 240 4.64 13.54 9.94
N PRO A 241 3.40 13.36 10.44
CA PRO A 241 2.21 13.55 9.62
C PRO A 241 2.10 14.98 9.09
N LEU A 242 1.85 15.10 7.78
CA LEU A 242 1.47 16.34 7.10
C LEU A 242 -0.04 16.44 6.95
N CYS A 243 -0.69 15.30 6.73
CA CYS A 243 -2.14 15.21 6.77
C CYS A 243 -2.60 13.85 7.31
N THR A 244 -3.88 13.76 7.64
CA THR A 244 -4.52 12.53 8.09
C THR A 244 -5.88 12.40 7.45
N TRP A 245 -6.17 11.21 6.93
CA TRP A 245 -7.48 10.78 6.46
C TRP A 245 -7.95 9.61 7.35
N GLU A 246 -9.17 9.69 7.88
CA GLU A 246 -9.75 8.66 8.75
C GLU A 246 -11.11 8.23 8.22
N THR A 247 -11.41 6.94 8.35
CA THR A 247 -12.74 6.40 8.04
C THR A 247 -13.02 5.17 8.89
N VAL A 248 -14.27 4.72 8.90
CA VAL A 248 -14.68 3.42 9.44
C VAL A 248 -15.19 2.59 8.29
N ILE A 249 -14.58 1.43 8.07
CA ILE A 249 -15.02 0.48 7.04
C ILE A 249 -16.10 -0.42 7.65
N GLY A 250 -17.21 -0.59 6.93
CA GLY A 250 -18.39 -1.37 7.33
C GLY A 250 -19.35 -0.61 8.23
N GLY A 251 -18.84 0.17 9.18
CA GLY A 251 -19.64 1.07 10.02
C GLY A 251 -20.25 0.38 11.26
N PRO A 252 -20.85 1.17 12.17
CA PRO A 252 -21.27 0.66 13.48
C PRO A 252 -22.31 -0.46 13.39
N GLY A 253 -22.04 -1.57 14.09
CA GLY A 253 -22.99 -2.70 14.23
C GLY A 253 -23.09 -3.64 13.03
N GLN A 254 -22.22 -3.48 12.01
CA GLN A 254 -22.09 -4.44 10.91
C GLN A 254 -21.16 -5.61 11.30
N THR A 255 -21.11 -6.64 10.44
CA THR A 255 -20.15 -7.76 10.60
C THR A 255 -18.70 -7.27 10.57
N MET A 256 -18.43 -6.33 9.66
CA MET A 256 -17.18 -5.58 9.57
C MET A 256 -17.31 -4.23 10.25
N GLU A 257 -16.43 -3.93 11.20
CA GLU A 257 -16.24 -2.58 11.73
C GLU A 257 -14.75 -2.38 11.99
N SER A 258 -14.06 -1.68 11.09
CA SER A 258 -12.62 -1.42 11.19
C SER A 258 -12.33 0.07 11.09
N LYS A 259 -11.67 0.60 12.13
CA LYS A 259 -11.19 1.98 12.13
C LYS A 259 -9.93 2.08 11.29
N MET A 260 -10.02 2.80 10.18
CA MET A 260 -8.92 3.06 9.26
C MET A 260 -8.39 4.48 9.48
N GLN A 261 -7.08 4.61 9.50
CA GLN A 261 -6.43 5.91 9.38
C GLN A 261 -5.24 5.80 8.43
N ASN A 262 -5.13 6.77 7.54
CA ASN A 262 -4.02 6.93 6.62
C ASN A 262 -3.41 8.32 6.79
N ARG A 263 -2.09 8.42 6.69
CA ARG A 263 -1.37 9.68 6.85
C ARG A 263 -0.36 9.82 5.72
N TYR A 264 -0.32 10.98 5.10
CA TYR A 264 0.85 11.41 4.33
C TYR A 264 1.82 12.09 5.28
N CYS A 265 3.09 11.68 5.25
CA CYS A 265 4.09 12.09 6.23
C CYS A 265 5.37 12.53 5.55
N GLU A 266 6.10 13.43 6.19
CA GLU A 266 7.55 13.47 6.03
C GLU A 266 8.16 12.23 6.67
N LEU A 267 9.27 11.76 6.10
CA LEU A 267 10.01 10.61 6.59
C LEU A 267 11.49 10.95 6.76
N GLU A 268 12.05 10.49 7.88
CA GLU A 268 13.49 10.44 8.14
C GLU A 268 13.89 8.99 8.39
N LEU A 269 14.79 8.46 7.56
CA LEU A 269 15.44 7.17 7.73
C LEU A 269 16.84 7.40 8.29
N LEU A 270 17.14 6.83 9.46
CA LEU A 270 18.45 6.83 10.09
C LEU A 270 19.12 5.47 9.87
N VAL A 271 20.28 5.47 9.24
CA VAL A 271 21.14 4.28 9.07
C VAL A 271 22.52 4.61 9.61
N ASN A 272 22.95 3.93 10.68
CA ASN A 272 24.20 4.25 11.39
C ASN A 272 24.35 5.75 11.74
N GLY A 273 23.26 6.37 12.19
CA GLY A 273 23.22 7.80 12.54
C GLY A 273 23.22 8.77 11.36
N LYS A 274 23.26 8.28 10.12
CA LYS A 274 23.11 9.12 8.93
C LYS A 274 21.64 9.23 8.56
N ALA A 275 21.15 10.46 8.49
CA ALA A 275 19.77 10.75 8.12
C ALA A 275 19.60 10.88 6.61
N GLN A 276 18.58 10.21 6.09
CA GLN A 276 18.03 10.39 4.76
C GLN A 276 16.58 10.84 4.89
N ARG A 277 16.12 11.72 4.01
CA ARG A 277 14.79 12.30 4.10
C ARG A 277 13.98 12.03 2.84
N GLY A 278 12.67 12.00 3.02
CA GLY A 278 11.72 11.88 1.94
C GLY A 278 10.30 11.88 2.49
N PHE A 279 9.44 11.06 1.90
CA PHE A 279 8.03 11.03 2.23
C PHE A 279 7.53 9.62 2.46
N ALA A 280 6.46 9.51 3.24
CA ALA A 280 5.85 8.24 3.56
C ALA A 280 4.33 8.30 3.58
N TYR A 281 3.77 7.13 3.35
CA TYR A 281 2.43 6.76 3.72
C TYR A 281 2.50 5.94 5.02
N ASN A 282 1.72 6.34 6.02
CA ASN A 282 1.57 5.64 7.28
C ASN A 282 0.09 5.26 7.44
N GLU A 283 -0.16 3.97 7.61
CA GLU A 283 -1.48 3.42 7.78
C GLU A 283 -1.59 2.68 9.11
N ARG A 284 -2.78 2.80 9.72
CA ARG A 284 -3.24 1.91 10.78
C ARG A 284 -4.67 1.48 10.50
N CYS A 285 -4.96 0.21 10.78
CA CYS A 285 -6.31 -0.32 10.75
C CYS A 285 -6.48 -1.29 11.92
N TYR A 286 -7.62 -1.24 12.62
CA TYR A 286 -7.94 -2.18 13.70
C TYR A 286 -9.45 -2.33 13.85
N GLY A 287 -9.89 -3.55 14.12
CA GLY A 287 -11.31 -3.87 14.31
C GLY A 287 -11.63 -5.29 13.86
N THR A 288 -12.74 -5.45 13.15
CA THR A 288 -13.16 -6.73 12.57
C THR A 288 -13.13 -6.72 11.05
N LEU A 289 -12.82 -7.87 10.47
CA LEU A 289 -13.16 -8.27 9.10
C LEU A 289 -14.57 -8.85 9.09
N GLY A 290 -15.28 -8.64 7.98
CA GLY A 290 -16.63 -9.17 7.73
C GLY A 290 -16.66 -10.29 6.71
#